data_AF-A0AAU3YUR4-F1
#
_entry.id   AF-A0AAU3YUR4-F1
#
_cell.length_a   1.000
_cell.length_b   1.000
_cell.length_c   1.000
_cell.angle_alpha   90.00
_cell.angle_beta   90.00
_cell.angle_gamma   90.00
#
_symmetry.space_group_name_H-M   'P 1'
#
loop_
_entity.id
_entity.type
_entity.pdbx_description
1 polymer ?
#
loop_
_entity_poly.entity_id
_entity_poly.type
_entity_poly.pdbx_seq_one_letter_code
_entity_poly.pdbx_strand_id
1 'polypeptide(L)'
;MDTTAAAAEARVTIATIRTWCRTGAVAATKQSGRWIIEPASLTVRIANGAGKAKAMTHQPMYRVEEGSQVLYRKSRPAWAIVRTDGTPAGYGPGEDSRIYKATFSRQETAELYAKFYENTPAGYYIDTYTPRITSMDRSTQWLLSGSTEGDPQEIKLTLSFDWTRNDGWPEGTTHVDVLIKWARDHAEGAAQRIQDKAERDAIEAAETAVREAREQQLAELRRQKGTLATEKQVDYILQLVAAHTRTGRGGGTLYGPTDRAGIEEMSKADASMYIDWLKGDH
;
A
#
# COMPACT_ATOMS: atom_id res chain seq x y z
N MET A 1 3.11 2.89 41.71
CA MET A 1 4.13 2.48 40.70
C MET A 1 4.41 3.64 39.74
N ASP A 2 5.52 3.62 39.01
CA ASP A 2 5.82 4.64 37.99
C ASP A 2 5.17 4.33 36.63
N THR A 3 5.24 5.28 35.69
CA THR A 3 4.62 5.14 34.37
C THR A 3 5.24 4.06 33.49
N THR A 4 6.50 3.69 33.74
CA THR A 4 7.21 2.68 32.95
C THR A 4 6.77 1.29 33.38
N ALA A 5 6.72 1.04 34.69
CA ALA A 5 6.18 -0.19 35.27
C ALA A 5 4.71 -0.39 34.88
N ALA A 6 3.89 0.66 34.97
CA ALA A 6 2.49 0.60 34.58
C ALA A 6 2.28 0.29 33.09
N ALA A 7 3.15 0.84 32.23
CA ALA A 7 3.12 0.57 30.79
C ALA A 7 3.45 -0.89 30.48
N ALA A 8 4.47 -1.44 31.14
CA ALA A 8 4.84 -2.85 31.02
C ALA A 8 3.71 -3.78 31.50
N GLU A 9 3.12 -3.48 32.66
CA GLU A 9 2.03 -4.29 33.24
C GLU A 9 0.77 -4.28 32.37
N ALA A 10 0.37 -3.11 31.85
CA ALA A 10 -0.80 -2.97 31.00
C ALA A 10 -0.55 -3.31 29.52
N ARG A 11 0.70 -3.60 29.12
CA ARG A 11 1.14 -3.80 27.72
C ARG A 11 0.72 -2.65 26.79
N VAL A 12 0.82 -1.40 27.26
CA VAL A 12 0.53 -0.20 26.47
C VAL A 12 1.71 0.77 26.50
N THR A 13 1.68 1.80 25.66
CA THR A 13 2.76 2.80 25.65
C THR A 13 2.72 3.70 26.89
N ILE A 14 3.87 4.27 27.26
CA ILE A 14 3.97 5.27 28.33
C ILE A 14 3.07 6.49 28.03
N ALA A 15 2.92 6.86 26.75
CA ALA A 15 2.03 7.95 26.33
C ALA A 15 0.56 7.65 26.64
N THR A 16 0.12 6.40 26.43
CA THR A 16 -1.23 5.93 26.79
C THR A 16 -1.45 6.01 28.31
N ILE A 17 -0.49 5.53 29.11
CA ILE A 17 -0.56 5.63 30.58
C ILE A 17 -0.65 7.09 31.04
N ARG A 18 0.18 7.98 30.47
CA ARG A 18 0.13 9.43 30.78
C ARG A 18 -1.23 10.04 30.43
N THR A 19 -1.83 9.61 29.32
CA THR A 19 -3.17 10.05 28.92
C THR A 19 -4.22 9.58 29.90
N TRP A 20 -4.14 8.33 30.38
CA TRP A 20 -5.03 7.84 31.44
C TRP A 20 -4.90 8.62 32.74
N CYS A 21 -3.67 8.99 33.15
CA CYS A 21 -3.45 9.80 34.33
C CYS A 21 -4.05 11.22 34.18
N ARG A 22 -3.88 11.86 33.01
CA ARG A 22 -4.44 13.21 32.75
C ARG A 22 -5.96 13.23 32.70
N THR A 23 -6.57 12.17 32.19
CA THR A 23 -8.03 12.05 32.01
C THR A 23 -8.73 11.50 33.26
N GLY A 24 -7.98 11.14 34.31
CA GLY A 24 -8.53 10.53 35.51
C GLY A 24 -9.02 9.08 35.32
N ALA A 25 -8.60 8.41 34.24
CA ALA A 25 -8.99 7.02 33.97
C ALA A 25 -8.27 6.01 34.90
N VAL A 26 -7.18 6.44 35.55
CA VAL A 26 -6.50 5.72 36.63
C VAL A 26 -6.19 6.72 37.74
N ALA A 27 -6.33 6.28 38.99
CA ALA A 27 -5.95 7.08 40.14
C ALA A 27 -4.42 7.23 40.14
N ALA A 28 -3.96 8.48 40.09
CA ALA A 28 -2.55 8.81 40.08
C ALA A 28 -2.32 10.17 40.72
N THR A 29 -1.22 10.28 41.46
CA THR A 29 -0.76 11.54 42.06
C THR A 29 0.47 12.03 41.32
N LYS A 30 0.55 13.33 41.07
CA LYS A 30 1.72 13.94 40.42
C LYS A 30 2.67 14.48 41.49
N GLN A 31 3.85 13.86 41.62
CA GLN A 31 4.89 14.26 42.57
C GLN A 31 6.17 14.63 41.80
N SER A 32 6.68 15.84 42.01
CA SER A 32 7.91 16.34 41.37
C SER A 32 7.92 16.14 39.85
N GLY A 33 6.78 16.38 39.19
CA GLY A 33 6.64 16.25 37.74
C GLY A 33 6.46 14.81 37.22
N ARG A 34 6.49 13.80 38.09
CA ARG A 34 6.27 12.38 37.74
C ARG A 34 4.91 11.91 38.21
N TRP A 35 4.28 11.02 37.44
CA TRP A 35 3.03 10.37 37.85
C TRP A 35 3.36 9.14 38.70
N ILE A 36 2.73 9.06 39.87
CA ILE A 36 2.73 7.89 40.75
C ILE A 36 1.34 7.29 40.66
N ILE A 37 1.24 6.11 40.06
CA ILE A 37 -0.01 5.42 39.74
C ILE A 37 -0.37 4.45 40.85
N GLU A 38 -1.63 4.45 41.27
CA GLU A 38 -2.16 3.50 42.24
C GLU A 38 -2.37 2.12 41.58
N PRO A 39 -1.69 1.05 42.05
CA PRO A 39 -1.74 -0.26 41.40
C PRO A 39 -3.17 -0.84 41.29
N ALA A 40 -3.98 -0.72 42.35
CA ALA A 40 -5.35 -1.25 42.33
C ALA A 40 -6.22 -0.58 41.24
N SER A 41 -6.08 0.74 41.07
CA SER A 41 -6.79 1.46 40.02
C SER A 41 -6.34 1.05 38.62
N LEU A 42 -5.04 0.77 38.44
CA LEU A 42 -4.50 0.24 37.19
C LEU A 42 -5.05 -1.16 36.88
N THR A 43 -5.08 -2.07 37.85
CA THR A 43 -5.66 -3.42 37.68
C THR A 43 -7.12 -3.34 37.24
N VAL A 44 -7.92 -2.48 37.87
CA VAL A 44 -9.32 -2.24 37.49
C VAL A 44 -9.42 -1.69 36.06
N ARG A 45 -8.54 -0.75 35.66
CA ARG A 45 -8.52 -0.20 34.30
C ARG A 45 -8.15 -1.24 33.25
N ILE A 46 -7.19 -2.13 33.54
CA ILE A 46 -6.80 -3.25 32.67
C ILE A 46 -7.97 -4.22 32.53
N ALA A 47 -8.60 -4.61 33.64
CA ALA A 47 -9.78 -5.48 33.64
C ALA A 47 -10.95 -4.87 32.84
N ASN A 48 -11.20 -3.57 33.00
CA ASN A 48 -12.23 -2.86 32.24
C ASN A 48 -11.85 -2.66 30.76
N GLY A 49 -10.56 -2.52 30.45
CA GLY A 49 -10.06 -2.48 29.08
C GLY A 49 -10.24 -3.82 28.36
N ALA A 50 -9.93 -4.92 29.05
CA ALA A 50 -10.22 -6.28 28.58
C ALA A 50 -11.74 -6.55 28.50
N GLY A 51 -12.53 -5.94 29.40
CA GLY A 51 -13.98 -6.08 29.47
C GLY A 51 -14.76 -5.25 28.44
N LYS A 52 -14.29 -4.06 28.02
CA LYS A 52 -14.96 -3.27 26.96
C LYS A 52 -14.66 -3.76 25.54
N ALA A 53 -13.66 -4.63 25.38
CA ALA A 53 -13.55 -5.47 24.19
C ALA A 53 -14.55 -6.65 24.21
N LYS A 54 -15.38 -6.81 25.26
CA LYS A 54 -16.53 -7.72 25.19
C LYS A 54 -17.59 -7.12 24.28
N ALA A 55 -17.62 -7.65 23.06
CA ALA A 55 -18.79 -7.86 22.22
C ALA A 55 -19.76 -6.66 22.19
N MET A 56 -19.43 -5.64 21.41
CA MET A 56 -20.45 -5.22 20.45
C MET A 56 -20.81 -6.51 19.71
N THR A 57 -22.00 -7.04 19.93
CA THR A 57 -22.56 -8.14 19.14
C THR A 57 -22.56 -7.65 17.71
N HIS A 58 -21.48 -7.92 16.99
CA HIS A 58 -21.39 -7.69 15.58
C HIS A 58 -22.47 -8.56 14.98
N GLN A 59 -23.58 -7.94 14.57
CA GLN A 59 -24.56 -8.67 13.80
C GLN A 59 -23.85 -9.12 12.54
N PRO A 60 -23.82 -10.43 12.25
CA PRO A 60 -23.09 -10.92 11.11
C PRO A 60 -23.67 -10.28 9.86
N MET A 61 -22.80 -9.75 9.02
CA MET A 61 -23.13 -9.12 7.75
C MET A 61 -23.57 -10.16 6.72
N TYR A 62 -23.06 -11.39 6.85
CA TYR A 62 -23.41 -12.54 6.01
C TYR A 62 -24.14 -13.63 6.79
N ARG A 63 -25.10 -14.28 6.14
CA ARG A 63 -25.69 -15.55 6.61
C ARG A 63 -25.76 -16.56 5.48
N VAL A 64 -25.82 -17.84 5.84
CA VAL A 64 -26.01 -18.93 4.89
C VAL A 64 -27.48 -19.32 4.90
N GLU A 65 -28.09 -19.36 3.71
CA GLU A 65 -29.46 -19.83 3.51
C GLU A 65 -29.47 -21.13 2.72
N GLU A 66 -30.29 -22.07 3.20
CA GLU A 66 -30.58 -23.30 2.45
C GLU A 66 -31.55 -22.98 1.31
N GLY A 67 -31.23 -23.47 0.12
CA GLY A 67 -32.06 -23.36 -1.05
C GLY A 67 -31.87 -24.55 -1.98
N SER A 68 -32.24 -24.36 -3.23
CA SER A 68 -32.07 -25.38 -4.26
C SER A 68 -31.51 -24.78 -5.53
N GLN A 69 -30.57 -25.47 -6.17
CA GLN A 69 -30.02 -25.10 -7.46
C GLN A 69 -30.39 -26.17 -8.49
N VAL A 70 -30.88 -25.73 -9.65
CA VAL A 70 -31.16 -26.63 -10.77
C VAL A 70 -29.90 -26.81 -11.60
N LEU A 71 -29.30 -27.99 -11.53
CA LEU A 71 -28.14 -28.39 -12.33
C LEU A 71 -28.52 -29.60 -13.18
N TYR A 72 -28.27 -29.54 -14.49
CA TYR A 72 -28.58 -30.62 -15.43
C TYR A 72 -30.02 -31.15 -15.32
N ARG A 73 -31.00 -30.23 -15.23
CA ARG A 73 -32.44 -30.52 -15.05
C ARG A 73 -32.80 -31.25 -13.75
N LYS A 74 -31.88 -31.35 -12.79
CA LYS A 74 -32.13 -31.91 -11.46
C LYS A 74 -31.98 -30.81 -10.41
N SER A 75 -32.97 -30.70 -9.53
CA SER A 75 -32.87 -29.86 -8.33
C SER A 75 -31.99 -30.56 -7.30
N ARG A 76 -31.05 -29.82 -6.71
CA ARG A 76 -30.19 -30.28 -5.61
C ARG A 76 -30.19 -29.25 -4.50
N PRO A 77 -30.06 -29.67 -3.23
CA PRO A 77 -29.85 -28.73 -2.14
C PRO A 77 -28.59 -27.92 -2.40
N ALA A 78 -28.67 -26.63 -2.10
CA ALA A 78 -27.58 -25.69 -2.26
C ALA A 78 -27.63 -24.69 -1.11
N TRP A 79 -26.47 -24.16 -0.74
CA TRP A 79 -26.32 -23.21 0.35
C TRP A 79 -25.80 -21.91 -0.24
N ALA A 80 -26.62 -20.87 -0.19
CA ALA A 80 -26.29 -19.55 -0.72
C ALA A 80 -25.86 -18.62 0.42
N ILE A 81 -24.83 -17.82 0.17
CA ILE A 81 -24.44 -16.74 1.08
C ILE A 81 -25.27 -15.51 0.72
N VAL A 82 -25.95 -14.94 1.71
CA VAL A 82 -26.76 -13.74 1.54
C VAL A 82 -26.36 -12.69 2.57
N ARG A 83 -26.60 -11.43 2.22
CA ARG A 83 -26.41 -10.27 3.10
C ARG A 83 -27.57 -10.15 4.09
N THR A 84 -27.26 -9.92 5.36
CA THR A 84 -28.29 -9.79 6.41
C THR A 84 -29.08 -8.50 6.31
N ASP A 85 -28.53 -7.47 5.67
CA ASP A 85 -29.20 -6.19 5.39
C ASP A 85 -30.04 -6.20 4.10
N GLY A 86 -30.11 -7.33 3.39
CA GLY A 86 -30.89 -7.46 2.16
C GLY A 86 -30.21 -6.93 0.90
N THR A 87 -28.93 -6.54 0.97
CA THR A 87 -28.15 -6.16 -0.21
C THR A 87 -28.13 -7.31 -1.23
N PRO A 88 -28.59 -7.09 -2.47
CA PRO A 88 -28.65 -8.15 -3.49
C PRO A 88 -27.25 -8.55 -3.98
N ALA A 89 -27.15 -9.77 -4.49
CA ALA A 89 -25.92 -10.29 -5.09
C ALA A 89 -25.76 -9.78 -6.52
N GLY A 90 -24.59 -9.23 -6.88
CA GLY A 90 -24.33 -8.74 -8.24
C GLY A 90 -23.19 -7.73 -8.33
N TYR A 91 -22.97 -7.18 -9.53
CA TYR A 91 -21.86 -6.24 -9.82
C TYR A 91 -22.32 -4.77 -9.94
N GLY A 92 -23.63 -4.53 -9.82
CA GLY A 92 -24.24 -3.22 -9.96
C GLY A 92 -24.07 -2.33 -8.72
N PRO A 93 -24.39 -1.03 -8.84
CA PRO A 93 -24.43 -0.12 -7.71
C PRO A 93 -25.40 -0.61 -6.63
N GLY A 94 -24.93 -0.73 -5.40
CA GLY A 94 -25.74 -1.24 -4.28
C GLY A 94 -25.91 -2.76 -4.27
N GLU A 95 -25.16 -3.50 -5.10
CA GLU A 95 -25.07 -4.96 -5.06
C GLU A 95 -23.74 -5.40 -4.43
N ASP A 96 -23.70 -6.61 -3.87
CA ASP A 96 -22.47 -7.21 -3.33
C ASP A 96 -21.92 -8.28 -4.29
N SER A 97 -20.80 -7.94 -4.92
CA SER A 97 -20.12 -8.79 -5.92
C SER A 97 -19.52 -10.05 -5.31
N ARG A 98 -19.25 -10.08 -4.00
CA ARG A 98 -18.69 -11.25 -3.31
C ARG A 98 -19.67 -12.41 -3.29
N ILE A 99 -20.96 -12.12 -3.25
CA ILE A 99 -22.01 -13.15 -3.16
C ILE A 99 -22.64 -13.50 -4.51
N TYR A 100 -22.25 -12.87 -5.63
CA TYR A 100 -22.84 -13.11 -6.97
C TYR A 100 -22.82 -14.58 -7.41
N LYS A 101 -21.80 -15.35 -7.04
CA LYS A 101 -21.67 -16.79 -7.33
C LYS A 101 -21.46 -17.64 -6.08
N ALA A 102 -21.80 -17.12 -4.90
CA ALA A 102 -21.56 -17.77 -3.63
C ALA A 102 -22.66 -18.80 -3.29
N THR A 103 -22.88 -19.77 -4.19
CA THR A 103 -23.81 -20.88 -4.00
C THR A 103 -23.02 -22.19 -4.01
N PHE A 104 -23.11 -22.95 -2.92
CA PHE A 104 -22.29 -24.13 -2.69
C PHE A 104 -23.15 -25.37 -2.55
N SER A 105 -22.56 -26.54 -2.83
CA SER A 105 -23.19 -27.86 -2.66
C SER A 105 -22.99 -28.47 -1.28
N ARG A 106 -22.33 -27.74 -0.36
CA ARG A 106 -22.09 -28.14 1.03
C ARG A 106 -22.25 -26.92 1.93
N GLN A 107 -22.93 -27.11 3.06
CA GLN A 107 -23.12 -26.05 4.05
C GLN A 107 -21.80 -25.56 4.61
N GLU A 108 -20.87 -26.47 4.95
CA GLU A 108 -19.62 -26.11 5.59
C GLU A 108 -18.78 -25.20 4.69
N THR A 109 -18.83 -25.42 3.37
CA THR A 109 -18.13 -24.55 2.40
C THR A 109 -18.75 -23.15 2.36
N ALA A 110 -20.08 -23.04 2.36
CA ALA A 110 -20.76 -21.75 2.42
C ALA A 110 -20.43 -20.98 3.71
N GLU A 111 -20.38 -21.67 4.85
CA GLU A 111 -20.01 -21.08 6.14
C GLU A 111 -18.56 -20.58 6.17
N LEU A 112 -17.63 -21.33 5.56
CA LEU A 112 -16.23 -20.91 5.43
C LEU A 112 -16.10 -19.61 4.61
N TYR A 113 -16.81 -19.52 3.48
CA TYR A 113 -16.82 -18.31 2.65
C TYR A 113 -17.51 -17.14 3.37
N ALA A 114 -18.62 -17.39 4.06
CA ALA A 114 -19.31 -16.36 4.85
C ALA A 114 -18.39 -15.81 5.95
N LYS A 115 -17.68 -16.69 6.66
CA LYS A 115 -16.66 -16.32 7.65
C LYS A 115 -15.56 -15.46 7.03
N PHE A 116 -15.08 -15.80 5.84
CA PHE A 116 -14.08 -14.99 5.13
C PHE A 116 -14.63 -13.59 4.80
N TYR A 117 -15.81 -13.49 4.19
CA TYR A 117 -16.38 -12.19 3.81
C TYR A 117 -16.72 -11.30 5.00
N GLU A 118 -17.12 -11.89 6.12
CA GLU A 118 -17.39 -11.20 7.39
C GLU A 118 -16.13 -10.52 7.94
N ASN A 119 -14.96 -11.14 7.76
CA ASN A 119 -13.72 -10.74 8.42
C ASN A 119 -12.72 -10.07 7.46
N THR A 120 -13.12 -9.74 6.24
CA THR A 120 -12.26 -9.12 5.22
C THR A 120 -12.92 -7.92 4.55
N PRO A 121 -12.13 -6.95 4.06
CA PRO A 121 -12.66 -5.82 3.31
C PRO A 121 -13.39 -6.25 2.03
N ALA A 122 -14.30 -5.40 1.53
CA ALA A 122 -15.19 -5.75 0.42
C ALA A 122 -14.49 -6.10 -0.91
N GLY A 123 -13.27 -5.61 -1.13
CA GLY A 123 -12.53 -5.85 -2.36
C GLY A 123 -11.75 -7.18 -2.40
N TYR A 124 -11.89 -8.05 -1.38
CA TYR A 124 -11.20 -9.33 -1.32
C TYR A 124 -12.12 -10.52 -1.59
N TYR A 125 -11.58 -11.52 -2.27
CA TYR A 125 -12.28 -12.72 -2.71
C TYR A 125 -11.42 -13.95 -2.44
N ILE A 126 -12.10 -15.04 -2.11
CA ILE A 126 -11.50 -16.37 -2.14
C ILE A 126 -12.21 -17.22 -3.18
N ASP A 127 -11.45 -18.12 -3.79
CA ASP A 127 -11.96 -19.18 -4.64
C ASP A 127 -11.27 -20.50 -4.29
N THR A 128 -11.95 -21.62 -4.55
CA THR A 128 -11.39 -22.96 -4.43
C THR A 128 -11.21 -23.52 -5.82
N TYR A 129 -9.95 -23.78 -6.18
CA TYR A 129 -9.61 -24.36 -7.46
C TYR A 129 -9.12 -25.80 -7.25
N THR A 130 -9.69 -26.74 -7.99
CA THR A 130 -9.15 -28.10 -8.12
C THR A 130 -8.44 -28.18 -9.46
N PRO A 131 -7.10 -28.19 -9.50
CA PRO A 131 -6.36 -28.29 -10.77
C PRO A 131 -6.80 -29.54 -11.53
N ARG A 132 -7.20 -29.35 -12.80
CA ARG A 132 -7.65 -30.44 -13.68
C ARG A 132 -6.53 -31.36 -14.17
N ILE A 133 -5.28 -31.12 -13.78
CA ILE A 133 -4.11 -31.66 -14.48
C ILE A 133 -3.23 -32.48 -13.52
N THR A 134 -3.11 -33.78 -13.84
CA THR A 134 -2.26 -34.85 -13.27
C THR A 134 -2.71 -35.51 -11.96
N SER A 135 -2.75 -36.84 -12.00
CA SER A 135 -3.61 -37.74 -11.22
C SER A 135 -3.09 -38.13 -9.83
N MET A 136 -2.27 -37.32 -9.17
CA MET A 136 -1.65 -37.73 -7.90
C MET A 136 -1.80 -36.73 -6.74
N ASP A 137 -2.03 -35.45 -7.00
CA ASP A 137 -2.25 -34.46 -5.94
C ASP A 137 -3.69 -33.93 -6.01
N ARG A 138 -4.56 -34.45 -5.14
CA ARG A 138 -5.95 -33.99 -4.97
C ARG A 138 -6.05 -32.88 -3.91
N SER A 139 -4.97 -32.16 -3.61
CA SER A 139 -5.04 -31.02 -2.71
C SER A 139 -6.01 -29.97 -3.26
N THR A 140 -6.91 -29.51 -2.40
CA THR A 140 -7.77 -28.36 -2.73
C THR A 140 -6.91 -27.12 -2.63
N GLN A 141 -6.80 -26.37 -3.72
CA GLN A 141 -6.09 -25.10 -3.72
C GLN A 141 -7.06 -23.97 -3.42
N TRP A 142 -6.63 -23.02 -2.60
CA TRP A 142 -7.35 -21.80 -2.32
C TRP A 142 -6.66 -20.63 -3.00
N LEU A 143 -7.42 -19.82 -3.71
CA LEU A 143 -6.95 -18.59 -4.33
C LEU A 143 -7.50 -17.41 -3.53
N LEU A 144 -6.61 -16.59 -2.98
CA LEU A 144 -6.92 -15.27 -2.44
C LEU A 144 -6.64 -14.23 -3.53
N SER A 145 -7.63 -13.41 -3.84
CA SER A 145 -7.49 -12.31 -4.80
C SER A 145 -8.18 -11.04 -4.32
N GLY A 146 -7.74 -9.89 -4.84
CA GLY A 146 -8.40 -8.61 -4.60
C GLY A 146 -7.50 -7.53 -4.01
N SER A 147 -8.10 -6.40 -3.64
CA SER A 147 -7.38 -5.27 -3.05
C SER A 147 -8.33 -4.32 -2.35
N THR A 148 -7.78 -3.38 -1.59
CA THR A 148 -8.55 -2.21 -1.16
C THR A 148 -8.80 -1.29 -2.36
N GLU A 149 -9.94 -0.61 -2.39
CA GLU A 149 -10.25 0.36 -3.45
C GLU A 149 -9.14 1.40 -3.61
N GLY A 150 -8.66 1.59 -4.84
CA GLY A 150 -7.57 2.52 -5.18
C GLY A 150 -6.15 1.98 -4.92
N ASP A 151 -6.00 0.84 -4.27
CA ASP A 151 -4.68 0.22 -4.04
C ASP A 151 -4.07 -0.24 -5.36
N PRO A 152 -2.85 0.22 -5.71
CA PRO A 152 -2.19 -0.17 -6.95
C PRO A 152 -1.74 -1.63 -6.98
N GLN A 153 -1.72 -2.31 -5.84
CA GLN A 153 -1.26 -3.68 -5.73
C GLN A 153 -2.43 -4.60 -5.40
N GLU A 154 -2.74 -5.52 -6.32
CA GLU A 154 -3.69 -6.60 -6.08
C GLU A 154 -2.96 -7.77 -5.40
N ILE A 155 -3.52 -8.33 -4.33
CA ILE A 155 -3.05 -9.62 -3.82
C ILE A 155 -3.53 -10.71 -4.77
N LYS A 156 -2.63 -11.60 -5.19
CA LYS A 156 -2.96 -12.85 -5.88
C LYS A 156 -2.11 -13.95 -5.29
N LEU A 157 -2.72 -14.75 -4.45
CA LEU A 157 -2.01 -15.77 -3.70
C LEU A 157 -2.74 -17.10 -3.80
N THR A 158 -1.99 -18.15 -4.16
CA THR A 158 -2.48 -19.52 -4.18
C THR A 158 -1.91 -20.29 -2.99
N LEU A 159 -2.80 -20.84 -2.15
CA LEU A 159 -2.44 -21.81 -1.13
C LEU A 159 -2.74 -23.21 -1.61
N SER A 160 -1.73 -24.07 -1.61
CA SER A 160 -1.92 -25.52 -1.72
C SER A 160 -1.82 -26.10 -0.31
N PHE A 161 -2.91 -26.72 0.16
CA PHE A 161 -2.87 -27.45 1.41
C PHE A 161 -2.62 -28.91 1.11
N ASP A 162 -1.40 -29.36 1.34
CA ASP A 162 -1.17 -30.77 1.60
C ASP A 162 -1.89 -31.10 2.91
N TRP A 163 -2.79 -32.08 2.89
CA TRP A 163 -3.72 -32.43 3.98
C TRP A 163 -3.02 -32.84 5.29
N THR A 164 -1.68 -32.86 5.30
CA THR A 164 -0.87 -33.53 6.32
C THR A 164 -0.01 -32.60 7.18
N ARG A 165 0.11 -31.29 6.91
CA ARG A 165 0.99 -30.41 7.68
C ARG A 165 0.36 -29.10 8.14
N ASN A 166 0.00 -29.09 9.42
CA ASN A 166 -0.29 -27.89 10.23
C ASN A 166 0.91 -27.51 11.12
N ASP A 167 2.12 -27.89 10.70
CA ASP A 167 3.35 -27.88 11.49
C ASP A 167 3.86 -26.44 11.73
N GLY A 168 3.14 -25.65 12.51
CA GLY A 168 3.55 -24.29 12.88
C GLY A 168 2.42 -23.28 13.07
N TRP A 169 1.17 -23.66 12.82
CA TRP A 169 0.04 -22.79 13.11
C TRP A 169 -0.43 -22.97 14.55
N PRO A 170 -0.94 -21.91 15.22
CA PRO A 170 -1.58 -22.05 16.51
C PRO A 170 -2.70 -23.10 16.45
N GLU A 171 -2.84 -23.88 17.53
CA GLU A 171 -3.89 -24.89 17.63
C GLU A 171 -5.28 -24.28 17.34
N GLY A 172 -6.07 -24.96 16.48
CA GLY A 172 -7.40 -24.50 16.08
C GLY A 172 -7.43 -23.48 14.93
N THR A 173 -6.28 -23.05 14.39
CA THR A 173 -6.24 -22.18 13.21
C THR A 173 -6.71 -22.92 11.96
N THR A 174 -7.77 -22.43 11.31
CA THR A 174 -8.24 -22.98 10.04
C THR A 174 -7.54 -22.32 8.86
N HIS A 175 -7.55 -22.98 7.70
CA HIS A 175 -7.06 -22.41 6.44
C HIS A 175 -7.69 -21.03 6.11
N VAL A 176 -8.99 -20.87 6.42
CA VAL A 176 -9.70 -19.60 6.23
C VAL A 176 -9.20 -18.53 7.18
N ASP A 177 -8.78 -18.86 8.40
CA ASP A 177 -8.18 -17.88 9.32
C ASP A 177 -6.87 -17.30 8.77
N VAL A 178 -6.07 -18.12 8.09
CA VAL A 178 -4.83 -17.68 7.42
C VAL A 178 -5.13 -16.78 6.23
N LEU A 179 -6.11 -17.14 5.41
CA LEU A 179 -6.60 -16.32 4.30
C LEU A 179 -7.13 -14.95 4.79
N ILE A 180 -7.93 -14.95 5.86
CA ILE A 180 -8.44 -13.72 6.51
C ILE A 180 -7.27 -12.87 6.98
N LYS A 181 -6.28 -13.46 7.66
CA LYS A 181 -5.10 -12.76 8.15
C LYS A 181 -4.37 -12.07 7.00
N TRP A 182 -4.10 -12.77 5.90
CA TRP A 182 -3.39 -12.20 4.76
C TRP A 182 -4.17 -11.11 4.03
N ALA A 183 -5.48 -11.26 3.86
CA ALA A 183 -6.31 -10.19 3.33
C ALA A 183 -6.23 -8.93 4.21
N ARG A 184 -6.30 -9.09 5.53
CA ARG A 184 -6.22 -7.98 6.48
C ARG A 184 -4.83 -7.32 6.51
N ASP A 185 -3.77 -8.11 6.58
CA ASP A 185 -2.39 -7.61 6.54
C ASP A 185 -2.13 -6.83 5.24
N HIS A 186 -2.62 -7.36 4.11
CA HIS A 186 -2.54 -6.64 2.83
C HIS A 186 -3.30 -5.32 2.89
N ALA A 187 -4.53 -5.33 3.42
CA ALA A 187 -5.39 -4.16 3.50
C ALA A 187 -4.80 -3.05 4.39
N GLU A 188 -4.15 -3.43 5.50
CA GLU A 188 -3.49 -2.50 6.42
C GLU A 188 -2.38 -1.70 5.71
N GLY A 189 -1.64 -2.33 4.80
CA GLY A 189 -0.61 -1.67 3.98
C GLY A 189 -1.13 -0.84 2.81
N ALA A 190 -2.44 -0.88 2.50
CA ALA A 190 -2.99 -0.27 1.29
C ALA A 190 -2.86 1.27 1.31
N ALA A 191 -3.12 1.91 2.45
CA ALA A 191 -3.05 3.37 2.56
C ALA A 191 -1.66 3.91 2.19
N GLN A 192 -0.59 3.23 2.64
CA GLN A 192 0.78 3.60 2.30
C GLN A 192 1.04 3.42 0.80
N ARG A 193 0.65 2.28 0.20
CA ARG A 193 0.85 2.03 -1.23
C ARG A 193 0.10 3.03 -2.12
N ILE A 194 -1.11 3.43 -1.71
CA ILE A 194 -1.90 4.47 -2.39
C ILE A 194 -1.15 5.81 -2.33
N GLN A 195 -0.64 6.19 -1.16
CA GLN A 195 0.14 7.41 -0.99
C GLN A 195 1.43 7.38 -1.83
N ASP A 196 2.19 6.27 -1.77
CA ASP A 196 3.43 6.11 -2.53
C ASP A 196 3.20 6.16 -4.04
N LYS A 197 2.06 5.65 -4.51
CA LYS A 197 1.67 5.80 -5.91
C LYS A 197 1.34 7.26 -6.23
N ALA A 198 0.51 7.91 -5.42
CA ALA A 198 0.14 9.31 -5.65
C ALA A 198 1.37 10.24 -5.67
N GLU A 199 2.36 10.00 -4.81
CA GLU A 199 3.63 10.73 -4.81
C GLU A 199 4.44 10.49 -6.08
N ARG A 200 4.59 9.23 -6.51
CA ARG A 200 5.27 8.90 -7.77
C ARG A 200 4.59 9.53 -8.98
N ASP A 201 3.27 9.44 -9.06
CA ASP A 201 2.49 10.04 -10.14
C ASP A 201 2.65 11.57 -10.16
N ALA A 202 2.72 12.22 -8.99
CA ALA A 202 2.95 13.65 -8.87
C ALA A 202 4.37 14.06 -9.31
N ILE A 203 5.39 13.27 -8.98
CA ILE A 203 6.77 13.48 -9.44
C ILE A 203 6.84 13.34 -10.96
N GLU A 204 6.28 12.28 -11.53
CA GLU A 204 6.27 12.05 -12.98
C GLU A 204 5.55 13.17 -13.74
N ALA A 205 4.41 13.64 -13.22
CA ALA A 205 3.69 14.78 -13.77
C ALA A 205 4.51 16.07 -13.71
N ALA A 206 5.21 16.32 -12.60
CA ALA A 206 6.08 17.49 -12.44
C ALA A 206 7.29 17.43 -13.40
N GLU A 207 7.93 16.27 -13.54
CA GLU A 207 9.04 16.07 -14.48
C GLU A 207 8.61 16.29 -15.93
N THR A 208 7.41 15.81 -16.29
CA THR A 208 6.84 16.03 -17.62
C THR A 208 6.58 17.51 -17.86
N ALA A 209 5.97 18.22 -16.91
CA ALA A 209 5.73 19.66 -17.01
C ALA A 209 7.04 20.48 -17.12
N VAL A 210 8.08 20.11 -16.37
CA VAL A 210 9.41 20.76 -16.47
C VAL A 210 10.03 20.53 -17.86
N ARG A 211 9.91 19.31 -18.39
CA ARG A 211 10.42 18.98 -19.73
C ARG A 211 9.71 19.77 -20.83
N GLU A 212 8.37 19.82 -20.78
CA GLU A 212 7.57 20.60 -21.72
C GLU A 212 7.89 22.10 -21.64
N ALA A 213 8.01 22.65 -20.43
CA ALA A 213 8.40 24.04 -20.22
C ALA A 213 9.80 24.33 -20.78
N ARG A 214 10.75 23.42 -20.60
CA ARG A 214 12.11 23.54 -21.14
C ARG A 214 12.11 23.48 -22.67
N GLU A 215 11.33 22.58 -23.27
CA GLU A 215 11.19 22.50 -24.72
C GLU A 215 10.57 23.76 -25.32
N GLN A 216 9.54 24.32 -24.66
CA GLN A 216 8.94 25.60 -25.04
C GLN A 216 9.94 26.75 -24.94
N GLN A 217 10.71 26.82 -23.85
CA GLN A 217 11.78 27.82 -23.66
C GLN A 217 12.82 27.72 -24.79
N LEU A 218 13.29 26.51 -25.11
CA LEU A 218 14.25 26.29 -26.19
C LEU A 218 13.66 26.62 -27.57
N ALA A 219 12.38 26.32 -27.81
CA ALA A 219 11.70 26.67 -29.04
C ALA A 219 11.60 28.20 -29.21
N GLU A 220 11.31 28.93 -28.14
CA GLU A 220 11.27 30.40 -28.16
C GLU A 220 12.67 30.99 -28.37
N LEU A 221 13.70 30.46 -27.69
CA LEU A 221 15.09 30.88 -27.92
C LEU A 221 15.55 30.62 -29.36
N ARG A 222 15.11 29.51 -29.99
CA ARG A 222 15.38 29.26 -31.41
C ARG A 222 14.73 30.30 -32.32
N ARG A 223 13.53 30.79 -31.98
CA ARG A 223 12.87 31.87 -32.73
C ARG A 223 13.64 33.19 -32.59
N GLN A 224 14.19 33.47 -31.41
CA GLN A 224 14.89 34.73 -31.12
C GLN A 224 16.34 34.76 -31.64
N LYS A 225 17.12 33.70 -31.39
CA LYS A 225 18.57 33.64 -31.67
C LYS A 225 18.92 32.87 -32.95
N GLY A 226 17.95 32.24 -33.60
CA GLY A 226 18.17 31.31 -34.71
C GLY A 226 18.62 29.93 -34.22
N THR A 227 19.45 29.24 -35.01
CA THR A 227 19.90 27.89 -34.67
C THR A 227 20.74 27.91 -33.38
N LEU A 228 20.26 27.22 -32.33
CA LEU A 228 20.98 27.04 -31.07
C LEU A 228 22.19 26.10 -31.22
N ALA A 229 23.05 26.10 -30.20
CA ALA A 229 24.16 25.17 -30.08
C ALA A 229 23.69 23.72 -30.27
N THR A 230 24.46 22.96 -31.06
CA THR A 230 24.18 21.53 -31.27
C THR A 230 24.62 20.72 -30.05
N GLU A 231 24.02 19.55 -29.83
CA GLU A 231 24.39 18.66 -28.72
C GLU A 231 25.89 18.34 -28.69
N LYS A 232 26.51 18.15 -29.87
CA LYS A 232 27.96 17.96 -30.00
C LYS A 232 28.77 19.18 -29.53
N GLN A 233 28.32 20.40 -29.81
CA GLN A 233 28.97 21.62 -29.33
C GLN A 233 28.81 21.75 -27.81
N VAL A 234 27.62 21.45 -27.28
CA VAL A 234 27.34 21.48 -25.85
C VAL A 234 28.27 20.52 -25.09
N ASP A 235 28.34 19.26 -25.50
CA ASP A 235 29.19 18.26 -24.87
C ASP A 235 30.67 18.61 -24.99
N TYR A 236 31.09 19.17 -26.12
CA TYR A 236 32.47 19.61 -26.32
C TYR A 236 32.85 20.79 -25.42
N ILE A 237 31.97 21.77 -25.27
CA ILE A 237 32.18 22.90 -24.35
C ILE A 237 32.27 22.40 -22.91
N LEU A 238 31.38 21.50 -22.47
CA LEU A 238 31.44 20.91 -21.13
C LEU A 238 32.76 20.17 -20.89
N GLN A 239 33.26 19.44 -21.89
CA GLN A 239 34.57 18.78 -21.82
C GLN A 239 35.72 19.79 -21.65
N LEU A 240 35.70 20.89 -22.42
CA LEU A 240 36.72 21.95 -22.35
C LEU A 240 36.69 22.68 -21.00
N VAL A 241 35.50 23.00 -20.48
CA VAL A 241 35.30 23.60 -19.15
C VAL A 241 35.86 22.69 -18.07
N ALA A 242 35.52 21.39 -18.09
CA ALA A 242 36.01 20.42 -17.11
C ALA A 242 37.54 20.24 -17.17
N ALA A 243 38.14 20.29 -18.37
CA ALA A 243 39.60 20.24 -18.53
C ALA A 243 40.29 21.49 -17.96
N HIS A 244 39.69 22.67 -18.15
CA HIS A 244 40.20 23.93 -17.60
C HIS A 244 40.17 23.94 -16.07
N THR A 245 39.11 23.43 -15.45
CA THR A 245 39.02 23.33 -13.98
C THR A 245 40.15 22.49 -13.37
N ARG A 246 40.60 21.44 -14.07
CA ARG A 246 41.62 20.51 -13.57
C ARG A 246 43.04 21.05 -13.63
N THR A 247 43.37 21.83 -14.67
CA THR A 247 44.76 22.24 -14.92
C THR A 247 45.19 23.46 -14.10
N GLY A 248 44.24 24.22 -13.54
CA GLY A 248 44.53 25.45 -12.80
C GLY A 248 45.30 26.51 -13.62
N ARG A 249 45.43 26.30 -14.94
CA ARG A 249 46.36 27.02 -15.81
C ARG A 249 45.76 28.29 -16.41
N GLY A 250 44.48 28.56 -16.14
CA GLY A 250 43.83 29.81 -16.49
C GLY A 250 43.57 30.65 -15.25
N GLY A 251 44.47 31.59 -14.94
CA GLY A 251 44.20 32.66 -13.96
C GLY A 251 43.14 33.67 -14.41
N GLY A 252 42.40 33.38 -15.49
CA GLY A 252 41.28 34.17 -15.99
C GLY A 252 39.95 33.56 -15.56
N THR A 253 39.03 34.39 -15.08
CA THR A 253 37.63 34.01 -14.86
C THR A 253 37.02 33.47 -16.16
N LEU A 254 36.51 32.23 -16.13
CA LEU A 254 35.69 31.65 -17.19
C LEU A 254 34.54 32.61 -17.52
N TYR A 255 34.56 33.23 -18.70
CA TYR A 255 33.51 34.13 -19.15
C TYR A 255 32.51 33.35 -19.98
N GLY A 256 31.44 32.86 -19.35
CA GLY A 256 30.36 32.15 -20.03
C GLY A 256 29.66 31.11 -19.16
N PRO A 257 28.62 30.44 -19.71
CA PRO A 257 27.94 29.37 -19.01
C PRO A 257 28.88 28.18 -18.81
N THR A 258 28.79 27.56 -17.64
CA THR A 258 29.58 26.38 -17.25
C THR A 258 28.74 25.12 -17.06
N ASP A 259 27.42 25.25 -17.17
CA ASP A 259 26.48 24.14 -17.08
C ASP A 259 25.83 23.83 -18.44
N ARG A 260 25.28 22.62 -18.56
CA ARG A 260 24.65 22.17 -19.80
C ARG A 260 23.51 23.10 -20.21
N ALA A 261 22.69 23.51 -19.24
CA ALA A 261 21.52 24.34 -19.47
C ALA A 261 21.87 25.70 -20.09
N GLY A 262 22.89 26.40 -19.57
CA GLY A 262 23.32 27.68 -20.12
C GLY A 262 24.00 27.54 -21.50
N ILE A 263 24.72 26.46 -21.74
CA ILE A 263 25.37 26.22 -23.05
C ILE A 263 24.34 25.86 -24.13
N GLU A 264 23.29 25.09 -23.78
CA GLU A 264 22.17 24.78 -24.69
C GLU A 264 21.41 26.03 -25.17
N GLU A 265 21.41 27.10 -24.37
CA GLU A 265 20.75 28.38 -24.70
C GLU A 265 21.59 29.31 -25.60
N MET A 266 22.84 28.94 -25.88
CA MET A 266 23.73 29.69 -26.77
C MET A 266 23.28 29.54 -28.22
N SER A 267 23.43 30.61 -29.02
CA SER A 267 23.33 30.45 -30.47
C SER A 267 24.48 29.57 -30.95
N LYS A 268 24.32 28.92 -32.11
CA LYS A 268 25.38 28.12 -32.73
C LYS A 268 26.65 28.93 -32.97
N ALA A 269 26.52 30.21 -33.32
CA ALA A 269 27.63 31.12 -33.56
C ALA A 269 28.35 31.46 -32.24
N ASP A 270 27.61 31.80 -31.18
CA ASP A 270 28.19 32.09 -29.86
C ASP A 270 28.91 30.86 -29.30
N ALA A 271 28.34 29.67 -29.47
CA ALA A 271 28.95 28.42 -29.03
C ALA A 271 30.28 28.16 -29.75
N SER A 272 30.36 28.40 -31.06
CA SER A 272 31.62 28.31 -31.82
C SER A 272 32.66 29.31 -31.32
N MET A 273 32.28 30.58 -31.14
CA MET A 273 33.19 31.59 -30.58
C MET A 273 33.67 31.22 -29.18
N TYR A 274 32.79 30.66 -28.34
CA TYR A 274 33.15 30.24 -26.99
C TYR A 274 34.08 29.02 -26.98
N ILE A 275 33.94 28.10 -27.94
CA ILE A 275 34.90 27.00 -28.15
C ILE A 275 36.29 27.54 -28.51
N ASP A 276 36.37 28.46 -29.47
CA ASP A 276 37.65 29.06 -29.89
C ASP A 276 38.29 29.82 -28.72
N TRP A 277 37.46 30.50 -27.92
CA TRP A 277 37.90 31.14 -26.69
C TRP A 277 38.44 30.14 -25.65
N LEU A 278 37.72 29.05 -25.38
CA LEU A 278 38.15 28.01 -24.44
C LEU A 278 39.42 27.27 -24.90
N LYS A 279 39.79 27.32 -26.18
CA LYS A 279 41.05 26.74 -26.67
C LYS A 279 42.25 27.68 -26.52
N GLY A 280 41.99 28.99 -26.35
CA GLY A 280 43.02 30.02 -26.43
C GLY A 280 43.39 30.40 -27.88
N ASP A 281 42.55 30.06 -28.86
CA ASP A 281 42.76 30.36 -30.29
C ASP A 281 42.19 31.75 -30.65
N HIS A 282 42.66 32.81 -29.96
CA HIS A 282 42.23 34.20 -30.20
C HIS A 282 43.22 34.98 -31.08
#